data_AF-A0A4R7VHG1-F1
#
_entry.id   AF-A0A4R7VHG1-F1
#
_cell.length_a   1.000
_cell.length_b   1.000
_cell.length_c   1.000
_cell.angle_alpha   90.00
_cell.angle_beta   90.00
_cell.angle_gamma   90.00
#
_symmetry.space_group_name_H-M   'P 1'
#
loop_
_entity.id
_entity.type
_entity.pdbx_description
1 polymer ?
#
loop_
_entity_poly.entity_id
_entity_poly.type
_entity_poly.pdbx_seq_one_letter_code
_entity_poly.pdbx_strand_id
1 'polypeptide(L)'
;MTVRIGYRRETDTGDRPRVLRHHFSVAVVTWAVGAGLFLCLAATAAAAALSTPDDGVPRGVTADQQARTELAANQVRRAIDGGTADLAAVAAGIEALPAAGTPARLLSRLVSTRSRYRGAAYLSPTGEVRARAGAPVDTAVDITPAPAVLVRAPHVSVSVPVGGTRAGVLVAELAQDTLTAPLSGGTHLFDAGGRDLDTGSMTATAVPLPAARPGSALRDVGGRPAVVTWAPVEGQPGLTVVTDRPEPPHGEERHELLLFGVLVATLAVVVFGWLHVLVIAPLAALAKAEARLARGETGEPVIVRRFDHLGLIARDLERLRRDLPRRDR
;
A
#
# COMPACT_ATOMS: atom_id res chain seq x y z
N MET A 1 85.42 -70.14 -34.14
CA MET A 1 85.01 -70.41 -32.74
C MET A 1 84.60 -69.06 -32.17
N THR A 2 83.28 -68.84 -32.05
CA THR A 2 82.66 -67.52 -32.07
C THR A 2 82.10 -67.21 -30.67
N VAL A 3 82.59 -66.16 -30.02
CA VAL A 3 82.12 -65.73 -28.70
C VAL A 3 81.00 -64.72 -28.88
N ARG A 4 79.82 -65.07 -28.37
CA ARG A 4 78.54 -64.38 -28.53
C ARG A 4 78.34 -63.44 -27.34
N ILE A 5 78.33 -62.13 -27.62
CA ILE A 5 78.01 -61.07 -26.66
C ILE A 5 76.50 -61.09 -26.40
N GLY A 6 76.10 -61.29 -25.15
CA GLY A 6 74.71 -61.21 -24.72
C GLY A 6 74.28 -59.77 -24.48
N TYR A 7 73.27 -59.30 -25.21
CA TYR A 7 72.56 -58.06 -24.89
C TYR A 7 71.24 -58.42 -24.22
N ARG A 8 71.11 -58.01 -22.95
CA ARG A 8 69.93 -58.14 -22.11
C ARG A 8 68.83 -57.23 -22.66
N ARG A 9 67.66 -57.80 -22.96
CA ARG A 9 66.46 -57.07 -23.41
C ARG A 9 65.69 -56.62 -22.17
N GLU A 10 65.66 -55.32 -21.92
CA GLU A 10 64.87 -54.71 -20.86
C GLU A 10 63.52 -54.27 -21.45
N THR A 11 62.45 -54.91 -21.00
CA THR A 11 61.07 -54.55 -21.33
C THR A 11 60.60 -53.48 -20.34
N ASP A 12 60.63 -52.22 -20.76
CA ASP A 12 60.01 -51.12 -20.02
C ASP A 12 58.52 -51.03 -20.39
N THR A 13 57.70 -51.69 -19.56
CA THR A 13 56.26 -51.45 -19.44
C THR A 13 56.00 -50.87 -18.06
N GLY A 14 56.11 -49.54 -17.95
CA GLY A 14 55.87 -48.78 -16.72
C GLY A 14 54.85 -47.67 -16.94
N ASP A 15 53.59 -48.03 -16.72
CA ASP A 15 52.39 -47.21 -16.63
C ASP A 15 52.62 -45.82 -15.98
N ARG A 16 52.43 -44.74 -16.76
CA ARG A 16 52.43 -43.36 -16.23
C ARG A 16 51.01 -42.98 -15.84
N PRO A 17 50.76 -42.51 -14.60
CA PRO A 17 49.42 -42.09 -14.18
C PRO A 17 48.97 -40.91 -15.06
N ARG A 18 47.86 -41.11 -15.78
CA ARG A 18 47.15 -40.03 -16.48
C ARG A 18 46.57 -39.10 -15.41
N VAL A 19 47.35 -38.09 -15.02
CA VAL A 19 46.85 -36.98 -14.21
C VAL A 19 45.80 -36.25 -15.05
N LEU A 20 44.52 -36.54 -14.77
CA LEU A 20 43.37 -35.84 -15.33
C LEU A 20 43.36 -34.39 -14.80
N ARG A 21 44.24 -33.54 -15.35
CA ARG A 21 44.14 -32.10 -15.18
C ARG A 21 42.86 -31.64 -15.87
N HIS A 22 41.79 -31.49 -15.07
CA HIS A 22 40.59 -30.78 -15.46
C HIS A 22 40.95 -29.31 -15.68
N HIS A 23 41.48 -29.00 -16.86
CA HIS A 23 41.52 -27.64 -17.36
C HIS A 23 40.08 -27.25 -17.68
N PHE A 24 39.35 -26.80 -16.66
CA PHE A 24 38.18 -25.96 -16.87
C PHE A 24 38.66 -24.79 -17.73
N SER A 25 38.25 -24.78 -18.99
CA SER A 25 38.56 -23.71 -19.92
C SER A 25 38.14 -22.41 -19.26
N VAL A 26 39.07 -21.47 -19.11
CA VAL A 26 38.85 -20.15 -18.48
C VAL A 26 37.56 -19.52 -18.98
N ALA A 27 37.22 -19.70 -20.26
CA ALA A 27 35.93 -19.30 -20.83
C ALA A 27 34.69 -19.82 -20.09
N VAL A 28 34.66 -21.09 -19.67
CA VAL A 28 33.55 -21.68 -18.90
C VAL A 28 33.47 -21.07 -17.51
N VAL A 29 34.64 -20.80 -16.89
CA VAL A 29 34.70 -20.14 -15.57
C VAL A 29 34.20 -18.70 -15.68
N THR A 30 34.66 -17.93 -16.67
CA THR A 30 34.22 -16.55 -16.92
C THR A 30 32.72 -16.48 -17.19
N TRP A 31 32.16 -17.46 -17.92
CA TRP A 31 30.74 -17.51 -18.22
C TRP A 31 29.88 -17.91 -17.01
N ALA A 32 30.31 -18.92 -16.26
CA ALA A 32 29.64 -19.33 -15.03
C ALA A 32 29.65 -18.20 -13.99
N VAL A 33 30.75 -17.44 -13.91
CA VAL A 33 30.85 -16.25 -13.06
C VAL A 33 29.87 -15.17 -13.54
N GLY A 34 29.79 -14.88 -14.83
CA GLY A 34 28.83 -13.90 -15.37
C GLY A 34 27.37 -14.26 -15.11
N ALA A 35 26.98 -15.52 -15.37
CA ALA A 35 25.63 -16.01 -15.11
C ALA A 35 25.30 -16.03 -13.61
N GLY A 36 26.27 -16.45 -12.77
CA GLY A 36 26.14 -16.44 -11.32
C GLY A 36 25.99 -15.02 -10.78
N LEU A 37 26.74 -14.05 -11.29
CA LEU A 37 26.66 -12.66 -10.87
C LEU A 37 25.33 -12.02 -11.26
N PHE A 38 24.80 -12.35 -12.44
CA PHE A 38 23.49 -11.89 -12.89
C PHE A 38 22.35 -12.49 -12.04
N LEU A 39 22.39 -13.81 -11.77
CA LEU A 39 21.42 -14.47 -10.89
C LEU A 39 21.50 -13.94 -9.46
N CYS A 40 22.71 -13.68 -8.97
CA CYS A 40 22.92 -13.08 -7.66
C CYS A 40 22.30 -11.68 -7.64
N LEU A 41 22.58 -10.81 -8.61
CA LEU A 41 21.97 -9.48 -8.71
C LEU A 41 20.45 -9.53 -8.77
N ALA A 42 19.88 -10.45 -9.57
CA ALA A 42 18.43 -10.65 -9.68
C ALA A 42 17.83 -11.15 -8.36
N ALA A 43 18.48 -12.09 -7.68
CA ALA A 43 18.09 -12.57 -6.37
C ALA A 43 18.18 -11.45 -5.31
N THR A 44 19.21 -10.60 -5.37
CA THR A 44 19.35 -9.44 -4.47
C THR A 44 18.26 -8.41 -4.74
N ALA A 45 17.89 -8.16 -6.00
CA ALA A 45 16.79 -7.26 -6.35
C ALA A 45 15.43 -7.81 -5.90
N ALA A 46 15.21 -9.12 -6.06
CA ALA A 46 14.00 -9.79 -5.57
C ALA A 46 13.94 -9.81 -4.04
N ALA A 47 15.07 -10.14 -3.38
CA ALA A 47 15.19 -10.10 -1.93
C ALA A 47 15.01 -8.67 -1.40
N ALA A 48 15.54 -7.65 -2.08
CA ALA A 48 15.33 -6.25 -1.72
C ALA A 48 13.84 -5.90 -1.78
N ALA A 49 13.14 -6.27 -2.85
CA ALA A 49 11.69 -6.07 -2.99
C ALA A 49 10.87 -6.83 -1.92
N LEU A 50 11.30 -8.03 -1.55
CA LEU A 50 10.70 -8.86 -0.49
C LEU A 50 11.03 -8.38 0.93
N SER A 51 12.18 -7.72 1.11
CA SER A 51 12.67 -7.24 2.40
C SER A 51 12.19 -5.85 2.75
N THR A 52 11.56 -5.13 1.82
CA THR A 52 10.88 -3.88 2.11
C THR A 52 9.86 -4.14 3.20
N PRO A 53 10.01 -3.55 4.40
CA PRO A 53 9.11 -3.81 5.51
C PRO A 53 7.67 -3.56 5.08
N ASP A 54 6.77 -4.44 5.50
CA ASP A 54 5.32 -4.20 5.49
C ASP A 54 5.01 -3.09 6.50
N ASP A 55 5.43 -1.87 6.18
CA ASP A 55 4.89 -0.67 6.79
C ASP A 55 3.48 -0.54 6.21
N GLY A 56 2.55 -1.25 6.83
CA GLY A 56 1.15 -1.37 6.41
C GLY A 56 0.61 -0.03 5.90
N VAL A 57 0.03 -0.09 4.70
CA VAL A 57 -0.58 1.02 3.96
C VAL A 57 0.41 2.11 3.53
N PRO A 58 0.53 2.40 2.21
CA PRO A 58 1.36 3.48 1.71
C PRO A 58 1.06 4.82 2.41
N ARG A 59 2.10 5.57 2.81
CA ARG A 59 1.95 6.89 3.46
C ARG A 59 1.08 7.88 2.69
N GLY A 60 1.06 7.77 1.35
CA GLY A 60 0.17 8.57 0.51
C GLY A 60 -1.31 8.23 0.70
N VAL A 61 -1.65 6.96 0.90
CA VAL A 61 -3.02 6.51 1.16
C VAL A 61 -3.46 6.95 2.55
N THR A 62 -2.63 6.77 3.57
CA THR A 62 -2.96 7.23 4.93
C THR A 62 -3.09 8.75 5.00
N ALA A 63 -2.23 9.50 4.31
CA ALA A 63 -2.33 10.96 4.22
C ALA A 63 -3.60 11.43 3.49
N ASP A 64 -4.00 10.78 2.39
CA ASP A 64 -5.24 11.10 1.68
C ASP A 64 -6.47 10.80 2.55
N GLN A 65 -6.50 9.63 3.22
CA GLN A 65 -7.59 9.31 4.16
C GLN A 65 -7.66 10.31 5.32
N GLN A 66 -6.51 10.73 5.84
CA GLN A 66 -6.43 11.72 6.90
C GLN A 66 -7.00 13.06 6.44
N ALA A 67 -6.61 13.55 5.26
CA ALA A 67 -7.11 14.81 4.70
C ALA A 67 -8.63 14.78 4.48
N ARG A 68 -9.18 13.65 4.01
CA ARG A 68 -10.64 13.47 3.87
C ARG A 68 -11.36 13.51 5.20
N THR A 69 -10.79 12.87 6.22
CA THR A 69 -11.37 12.83 7.57
C THR A 69 -11.39 14.22 8.20
N GLU A 70 -10.33 15.00 8.02
CA GLU A 70 -10.26 16.40 8.46
C GLU A 70 -11.24 17.30 7.71
N LEU A 71 -11.42 17.08 6.40
CA LEU A 71 -12.42 17.79 5.60
C LEU A 71 -13.85 17.48 6.09
N ALA A 72 -14.13 16.22 6.41
CA ALA A 72 -15.41 15.80 6.99
C ALA A 72 -15.64 16.43 8.37
N ALA A 73 -14.65 16.43 9.27
CA ALA A 73 -14.72 17.12 10.56
C ALA A 73 -15.00 18.63 10.40
N ASN A 74 -14.36 19.26 9.42
CA ASN A 74 -14.60 20.67 9.08
C ASN A 74 -16.00 20.93 8.52
N GLN A 75 -16.60 19.98 7.80
CA GLN A 75 -17.99 20.09 7.33
C GLN A 75 -18.98 19.96 8.49
N VAL A 76 -18.77 18.99 9.40
CA VAL A 76 -19.59 18.83 10.61
C VAL A 76 -19.53 20.08 11.47
N ARG A 77 -18.32 20.64 11.72
CA ARG A 77 -18.16 21.91 12.43
C ARG A 77 -19.00 23.03 11.81
N ARG A 78 -18.86 23.25 10.50
CA ARG A 78 -19.63 24.29 9.79
C ARG A 78 -21.14 24.06 9.87
N ALA A 79 -21.59 22.81 9.84
CA ALA A 79 -23.00 22.49 9.99
C ALA A 79 -23.52 22.90 11.37
N ILE A 80 -22.76 22.60 12.43
CA ILE A 80 -23.07 22.96 13.82
C ILE A 80 -23.02 24.48 14.02
N ASP A 81 -21.96 25.15 13.57
CA ASP A 81 -21.80 26.61 13.69
C ASP A 81 -22.93 27.35 12.97
N GLY A 82 -23.33 26.88 11.79
CA GLY A 82 -24.51 27.38 11.09
C GLY A 82 -25.80 27.17 11.89
N GLY A 83 -25.91 26.05 12.62
CA GLY A 83 -27.01 25.77 13.54
C GLY A 83 -27.09 26.75 14.71
N THR A 84 -25.94 27.08 15.31
CA THR A 84 -25.81 28.09 16.37
C THR A 84 -26.17 29.49 15.88
N ALA A 85 -25.71 29.86 14.69
CA ALA A 85 -26.00 31.17 14.09
C ALA A 85 -27.50 31.35 13.78
N ASP A 86 -28.15 30.33 13.21
CA ASP A 86 -29.60 30.32 12.96
C ASP A 86 -30.39 30.47 14.28
N LEU A 87 -29.98 29.78 15.37
CA LEU A 87 -30.61 29.92 16.68
C LEU A 87 -30.39 31.31 17.30
N ALA A 88 -29.20 31.88 17.16
CA ALA A 88 -28.89 33.22 17.63
C ALA A 88 -29.75 34.28 16.91
N ALA A 89 -30.01 34.11 15.61
CA ALA A 89 -30.94 34.98 14.89
C ALA A 89 -32.38 34.87 15.42
N VAL A 90 -32.83 33.66 15.81
CA VAL A 90 -34.13 33.47 16.45
C VAL A 90 -34.17 34.08 17.85
N ALA A 91 -33.09 33.94 18.64
CA ALA A 91 -32.96 34.58 19.96
C ALA A 91 -33.13 36.09 19.86
N ALA A 92 -32.38 36.74 18.95
CA ALA A 92 -32.49 38.18 18.69
C ALA A 92 -33.90 38.59 18.26
N GLY A 93 -34.58 37.77 17.45
CA GLY A 93 -35.97 38.00 17.05
C GLY A 93 -36.96 37.91 18.22
N ILE A 94 -36.74 37.01 19.18
CA ILE A 94 -37.55 36.90 20.40
C ILE A 94 -37.34 38.12 21.30
N GLU A 95 -36.11 38.62 21.40
CA GLU A 95 -35.80 39.82 22.18
C GLU A 95 -36.44 41.08 21.59
N ALA A 96 -36.38 41.23 20.27
CA ALA A 96 -36.85 42.43 19.58
C ALA A 96 -38.39 42.56 19.52
N LEU A 97 -39.14 41.45 19.51
CA LEU A 97 -40.57 41.46 19.18
C LEU A 97 -41.48 41.12 20.39
N PRO A 98 -42.14 42.10 21.03
CA PRO A 98 -42.80 41.95 22.33
C PRO A 98 -44.12 41.14 22.35
N ALA A 99 -44.57 40.57 21.23
CA ALA A 99 -45.79 39.75 21.21
C ALA A 99 -45.62 38.39 21.93
N ALA A 100 -46.64 37.94 22.67
CA ALA A 100 -46.61 36.71 23.48
C ALA A 100 -46.42 35.42 22.64
N GLY A 101 -46.95 35.39 21.41
CA GLY A 101 -46.82 34.26 20.49
C GLY A 101 -45.58 34.30 19.58
N THR A 102 -44.65 35.23 19.79
CA THR A 102 -43.43 35.34 18.95
C THR A 102 -42.55 34.09 19.00
N PRO A 103 -42.20 33.52 20.18
CA PRO A 103 -41.28 32.38 20.25
C PRO A 103 -41.80 31.16 19.48
N ALA A 104 -43.08 30.80 19.66
CA ALA A 104 -43.69 29.67 18.97
C ALA A 104 -43.69 29.85 17.45
N ARG A 105 -43.99 31.05 16.95
CA ARG A 105 -44.01 31.35 15.51
C ARG A 105 -42.62 31.30 14.89
N LEU A 106 -41.61 31.88 15.55
CA LEU A 106 -40.23 31.85 15.06
C LEU A 106 -39.66 30.43 15.06
N LEU A 107 -39.91 29.64 16.11
CA LEU A 107 -39.48 28.24 16.16
C LEU A 107 -40.19 27.39 15.11
N SER A 108 -41.50 27.58 14.92
CA SER A 108 -42.24 26.87 13.87
C SER A 108 -41.68 27.19 12.49
N ARG A 109 -41.33 28.46 12.22
CA ARG A 109 -40.72 28.87 10.96
C ARG A 109 -39.32 28.29 10.79
N LEU A 110 -38.52 28.25 11.86
CA LEU A 110 -37.17 27.68 11.86
C LEU A 110 -37.23 26.23 11.41
N VAL A 111 -38.02 25.40 12.10
CA VAL A 111 -38.13 23.97 11.81
C VAL A 111 -38.78 23.71 10.45
N SER A 112 -39.79 24.49 10.04
CA SER A 112 -40.45 24.28 8.74
C SER A 112 -39.62 24.72 7.54
N THR A 113 -38.76 25.73 7.70
CA THR A 113 -37.98 26.31 6.60
C THR A 113 -36.59 25.67 6.49
N ARG A 114 -36.05 25.16 7.60
CA ARG A 114 -34.70 24.60 7.68
C ARG A 114 -34.80 23.11 8.01
N SER A 115 -34.55 22.25 7.02
CA SER A 115 -34.56 20.79 7.18
C SER A 115 -33.51 20.24 8.17
N ARG A 116 -32.56 21.07 8.60
CA ARG A 116 -31.51 20.71 9.55
C ARG A 116 -31.95 20.52 11.00
N TYR A 117 -33.16 20.94 11.35
CA TYR A 117 -33.67 20.80 12.70
C TYR A 117 -34.75 19.73 12.75
N ARG A 118 -34.60 18.80 13.69
CA ARG A 118 -35.64 17.83 14.03
C ARG A 118 -36.72 18.46 14.89
N GLY A 119 -36.32 19.32 15.82
CA GLY A 119 -37.20 20.08 16.69
C GLY A 119 -36.46 21.21 17.41
N ALA A 120 -37.22 22.13 18.00
CA ALA A 120 -36.69 23.22 18.81
C ALA A 120 -37.62 23.58 19.97
N ALA A 121 -37.06 24.05 21.07
CA ALA A 121 -37.76 24.49 22.27
C ALA A 121 -37.16 25.79 22.82
N TYR A 122 -38.01 26.62 23.43
CA TYR A 122 -37.62 27.79 24.18
C TYR A 122 -37.95 27.56 25.65
N LEU A 123 -36.93 27.65 26.50
CA LEU A 123 -36.98 27.42 27.93
C LEU A 123 -36.90 28.75 28.68
N SER A 124 -37.62 28.84 29.79
CA SER A 124 -37.44 29.90 30.78
C SER A 124 -36.08 29.74 31.50
N PRO A 125 -35.64 30.74 32.29
CA PRO A 125 -34.47 30.59 33.15
C PRO A 125 -34.64 29.51 34.22
N THR A 126 -35.88 29.12 34.52
CA THR A 126 -36.23 28.04 35.46
C THR A 126 -36.28 26.66 34.78
N GLY A 127 -36.03 26.58 33.47
CA GLY A 127 -36.09 25.34 32.68
C GLY A 127 -37.49 24.96 32.18
N GLU A 128 -38.50 25.80 32.41
CA GLU A 128 -39.87 25.54 31.93
C GLU A 128 -39.98 25.79 30.43
N VAL A 129 -40.63 24.86 29.73
CA VAL A 129 -40.87 24.98 28.28
C VAL A 129 -41.93 26.06 28.01
N ARG A 130 -41.50 27.17 27.42
CA ARG A 130 -42.37 28.30 27.02
C ARG A 130 -42.90 28.16 25.60
N ALA A 131 -42.13 27.53 24.71
CA ALA A 131 -42.55 27.22 23.34
C ALA A 131 -41.80 26.00 22.80
N ARG A 132 -42.42 25.30 21.83
CA ARG A 132 -41.82 24.15 21.13
C ARG A 132 -42.30 24.12 19.68
N ALA A 133 -41.46 23.60 18.79
CA ALA A 133 -41.81 23.29 17.41
C ALA A 133 -41.09 22.03 16.92
N GLY A 134 -41.70 21.28 16.00
CA GLY A 134 -41.14 20.05 15.46
C GLY A 134 -41.25 18.86 16.41
N ALA A 135 -40.29 17.93 16.30
CA ALA A 135 -40.22 16.75 17.15
C ALA A 135 -39.95 17.12 18.63
N PRO A 136 -40.26 16.22 19.57
CA PRO A 136 -39.88 16.40 20.97
C PRO A 136 -38.35 16.51 21.09
N VAL A 137 -37.88 17.62 21.66
CA VAL A 137 -36.47 17.88 21.97
C VAL A 137 -36.23 17.59 23.44
N ASP A 138 -35.05 17.06 23.74
CA ASP A 138 -34.57 16.93 25.12
C ASP A 138 -34.31 18.30 25.74
N THR A 139 -35.09 18.63 26.78
CA THR A 139 -35.01 19.90 27.48
C THR A 139 -34.19 19.81 28.77
N ALA A 140 -33.66 18.63 29.12
CA ALA A 140 -32.73 18.44 30.22
C ALA A 140 -31.31 18.88 29.80
N VAL A 141 -31.18 20.18 29.56
CA VAL A 141 -29.94 20.86 29.13
C VAL A 141 -29.51 21.85 30.21
N ASP A 142 -28.21 21.87 30.50
CA ASP A 142 -27.64 22.84 31.42
C ASP A 142 -27.73 24.26 30.84
N ILE A 143 -28.49 25.11 31.51
CA ILE A 143 -28.68 26.52 31.13
C ILE A 143 -27.35 27.26 31.30
N THR A 144 -26.69 27.53 30.19
CA THR A 144 -25.38 28.19 30.13
C THR A 144 -25.55 29.61 29.58
N PRO A 145 -24.82 30.62 30.10
CA PRO A 145 -24.89 32.01 29.60
C PRO A 145 -24.22 32.22 28.23
N ALA A 146 -23.71 31.17 27.60
CA ALA A 146 -23.05 31.18 26.31
C ALA A 146 -23.65 30.09 25.40
N PRO A 147 -23.54 30.24 24.07
CA PRO A 147 -23.88 29.16 23.16
C PRO A 147 -23.11 27.89 23.51
N ALA A 148 -23.81 26.76 23.53
CA ALA A 148 -23.23 25.47 23.86
C ALA A 148 -23.80 24.39 22.93
N VAL A 149 -23.01 23.34 22.73
CA VAL A 149 -23.41 22.16 21.96
C VAL A 149 -23.39 20.99 22.90
N LEU A 150 -24.55 20.34 23.02
CA LEU A 150 -24.74 19.16 23.83
C LEU A 150 -24.80 17.94 22.92
N VAL A 151 -23.89 17.00 23.15
CA VAL A 151 -23.83 15.73 22.42
C VAL A 151 -24.33 14.64 23.35
N ARG A 152 -25.45 14.02 23.00
CA ARG A 152 -26.05 12.91 23.74
C ARG A 152 -26.54 11.88 22.74
N ALA A 153 -25.68 10.91 22.43
CA ALA A 153 -25.95 9.92 21.40
C ALA A 153 -27.36 9.30 21.52
N PRO A 154 -28.14 9.25 20.42
CA PRO A 154 -27.78 9.59 19.03
C PRO A 154 -28.02 11.07 18.65
N HIS A 155 -28.34 11.94 19.60
CA HIS A 155 -28.79 13.31 19.35
C HIS A 155 -27.69 14.36 19.59
N VAL A 156 -27.66 15.39 18.74
CA VAL A 156 -26.83 16.58 18.94
C VAL A 156 -27.74 17.80 19.02
N SER A 157 -27.65 18.49 20.15
CA SER A 157 -28.46 19.68 20.44
C SER A 157 -27.57 20.91 20.54
N VAL A 158 -28.07 22.03 20.02
CA VAL A 158 -27.43 23.34 20.15
C VAL A 158 -28.30 24.19 21.06
N SER A 159 -27.67 24.85 22.03
CA SER A 159 -28.34 25.78 22.93
C SER A 159 -27.79 27.20 22.77
N VAL A 160 -28.66 28.20 22.74
CA VAL A 160 -28.30 29.62 22.67
C VAL A 160 -29.11 30.40 23.70
N PRO A 161 -28.46 31.23 24.54
CA PRO A 161 -29.17 32.06 25.51
C PRO A 161 -29.99 33.16 24.82
N VAL A 162 -31.13 33.48 25.40
CA VAL A 162 -31.95 34.65 25.07
C VAL A 162 -31.85 35.61 26.25
N GLY A 163 -31.48 36.86 26.00
CA GLY A 163 -31.29 37.91 26.98
C GLY A 163 -32.51 38.81 27.21
N GLY A 164 -32.27 39.90 27.94
CA GLY A 164 -33.27 40.96 28.18
C GLY A 164 -34.44 40.54 29.06
N THR A 165 -35.60 41.17 28.85
CA THR A 165 -36.84 40.91 29.62
C THR A 165 -37.44 39.53 29.35
N ARG A 166 -36.90 38.80 28.38
CA ARG A 166 -37.29 37.44 27.98
C ARG A 166 -36.12 36.48 28.16
N ALA A 167 -35.37 36.67 29.23
CA ALA A 167 -34.32 35.75 29.65
C ALA A 167 -34.79 34.29 29.54
N GLY A 168 -33.96 33.44 28.96
CA GLY A 168 -34.25 32.03 28.71
C GLY A 168 -33.19 31.38 27.84
N VAL A 169 -33.46 30.16 27.36
CA VAL A 169 -32.55 29.42 26.48
C VAL A 169 -33.33 28.81 25.33
N LEU A 170 -32.84 28.98 24.11
CA LEU A 170 -33.28 28.22 22.96
C LEU A 170 -32.47 26.95 22.85
N VAL A 171 -33.13 25.81 22.71
CA VAL A 171 -32.51 24.52 22.46
C VAL A 171 -33.09 23.96 21.16
N ALA A 172 -32.23 23.55 20.24
CA ALA A 172 -32.68 22.87 19.02
C ALA A 172 -31.85 21.61 18.78
N GLU A 173 -32.55 20.56 18.37
CA GLU A 173 -31.93 19.29 18.02
C GLU A 173 -31.67 19.26 16.51
N LEU A 174 -30.41 18.99 16.14
CA LEU A 174 -30.03 18.83 14.75
C LEU A 174 -30.52 17.47 14.23
N ALA A 175 -31.04 17.46 13.00
CA ALA A 175 -31.39 16.23 12.32
C ALA A 175 -30.13 15.40 12.05
N GLN A 176 -30.19 14.10 12.32
CA GLN A 176 -29.09 13.17 12.09
C GLN A 176 -28.57 13.26 10.65
N ASP A 177 -29.48 13.29 9.67
CA ASP A 177 -29.16 13.46 8.24
C ASP A 177 -28.31 14.70 7.95
N THR A 178 -28.42 15.78 8.74
CA THR A 178 -27.58 16.97 8.51
C THR A 178 -26.14 16.76 8.94
N LEU A 179 -25.94 15.94 9.96
CA LEU A 179 -24.63 15.59 10.49
C LEU A 179 -23.99 14.45 9.69
N THR A 180 -24.79 13.54 9.16
CA THR A 180 -24.32 12.37 8.41
C THR A 180 -24.31 12.55 6.90
N ALA A 181 -25.13 13.43 6.30
CA ALA A 181 -25.07 13.67 4.85
C ALA A 181 -23.70 14.10 4.30
N PRO A 182 -22.87 14.89 5.03
CA PRO A 182 -21.50 15.18 4.59
C PRO A 182 -20.56 13.96 4.70
N LEU A 183 -20.95 12.94 5.46
CA LEU A 183 -20.17 11.75 5.76
C LEU A 183 -20.57 10.66 4.76
N SER A 184 -19.65 10.23 3.91
CA SER A 184 -19.91 9.19 2.91
C SER A 184 -18.82 8.14 2.93
N GLY A 185 -19.19 6.88 2.71
CA GLY A 185 -18.25 5.78 2.50
C GLY A 185 -17.44 5.36 3.72
N GLY A 186 -18.11 5.00 4.82
CA GLY A 186 -17.46 4.52 6.05
C GLY A 186 -17.00 5.65 6.98
N THR A 187 -17.67 6.81 6.93
CA THR A 187 -17.38 7.90 7.87
C THR A 187 -18.45 7.95 8.94
N HIS A 188 -18.01 7.89 10.19
CA HIS A 188 -18.82 7.82 11.40
C HIS A 188 -18.48 8.99 12.31
N LEU A 189 -19.45 9.45 13.10
CA LEU A 189 -19.26 10.53 14.06
C LEU A 189 -19.41 9.98 15.47
N PHE A 190 -18.40 10.16 16.31
CA PHE A 190 -18.34 9.62 17.66
C PHE A 190 -18.48 10.71 18.72
N ASP A 191 -19.15 10.36 19.82
CA ASP A 191 -19.18 11.16 21.04
C ASP A 191 -17.90 10.98 21.90
N ALA A 192 -17.80 11.74 22.99
CA ALA A 192 -16.64 11.69 23.89
C ALA A 192 -16.46 10.33 24.57
N GLY A 193 -17.54 9.55 24.66
CA GLY A 193 -17.56 8.20 25.22
C GLY A 193 -17.24 7.12 24.19
N GLY A 194 -16.95 7.48 22.93
CA GLY A 194 -16.69 6.53 21.86
C GLY A 194 -17.94 5.84 21.33
N ARG A 195 -19.12 6.43 21.49
CA ARG A 195 -20.36 5.92 20.87
C ARG A 195 -20.57 6.56 19.52
N ASP A 196 -20.93 5.73 18.54
CA ASP A 196 -21.30 6.19 17.21
C ASP A 196 -22.65 6.90 17.28
N LEU A 197 -22.73 8.11 16.72
CA LEU A 197 -23.95 8.91 16.65
C LEU A 197 -24.92 8.40 15.58
N ASP A 198 -24.46 7.61 14.61
CA ASP A 198 -25.32 7.04 13.58
C ASP A 198 -26.07 5.79 14.09
N THR A 199 -25.34 4.89 14.75
CA THR A 199 -25.90 3.61 15.24
C THR A 199 -26.24 3.61 16.73
N GLY A 200 -25.76 4.59 17.51
CA GLY A 200 -25.88 4.60 18.97
C GLY A 200 -25.06 3.51 19.68
N SER A 201 -24.28 2.73 18.93
CA SER A 201 -23.51 1.59 19.43
C SER A 201 -22.04 1.95 19.64
N MET A 202 -21.37 1.25 20.56
CA MET A 202 -19.90 1.22 20.53
C MET A 202 -19.48 0.28 19.41
N THR A 203 -18.92 0.81 18.33
CA THR A 203 -18.35 -0.01 17.28
C THR A 203 -16.96 -0.51 17.68
N ALA A 204 -16.52 -1.64 17.13
CA ALA A 204 -15.16 -2.18 17.36
C ALA A 204 -14.04 -1.23 16.88
N THR A 205 -14.38 -0.24 16.05
CA THR A 205 -13.51 0.88 15.64
C THR A 205 -13.29 1.92 16.75
N ALA A 206 -14.17 2.01 17.74
CA ALA A 206 -14.11 2.96 18.85
C ALA A 206 -13.20 2.46 19.99
N VAL A 207 -11.92 2.37 19.71
CA VAL A 207 -10.87 2.29 20.75
C VAL A 207 -10.48 3.72 21.14
N PRO A 208 -10.00 4.02 22.37
CA PRO A 208 -9.74 5.38 22.82
C PRO A 208 -8.82 6.11 21.84
N LEU A 209 -9.44 6.88 20.96
CA LEU A 209 -8.73 7.78 20.07
C LEU A 209 -8.21 8.88 20.99
N PRO A 210 -6.93 9.30 20.88
CA PRO A 210 -6.46 10.47 21.58
C PRO A 210 -7.28 11.67 21.06
N ALA A 211 -8.42 11.93 21.71
CA ALA A 211 -9.51 12.81 21.25
C ALA A 211 -9.10 14.29 21.08
N ALA A 212 -7.82 14.59 21.30
CA ALA A 212 -7.23 15.90 21.15
C ALA A 212 -6.50 16.11 19.81
N ARG A 213 -6.16 15.06 19.04
CA ARG A 213 -5.36 15.22 17.82
C ARG A 213 -5.80 14.29 16.68
N PRO A 214 -5.75 14.77 15.43
CA PRO A 214 -5.95 13.93 14.26
C PRO A 214 -4.90 12.80 14.18
N GLY A 215 -5.27 11.64 13.65
CA GLY A 215 -4.35 10.50 13.54
C GLY A 215 -4.91 9.34 12.73
N SER A 216 -4.06 8.35 12.47
CA SER A 216 -4.40 7.15 11.71
C SER A 216 -3.82 5.89 12.36
N ALA A 217 -4.49 4.76 12.18
CA ALA A 217 -4.02 3.45 12.62
C ALA A 217 -4.60 2.36 11.72
N LEU A 218 -3.81 1.30 11.48
CA LEU A 218 -4.32 0.06 10.92
C LEU A 218 -5.09 -0.70 12.01
N ARG A 219 -6.33 -1.11 11.72
CA ARG A 219 -7.16 -1.89 12.64
C ARG A 219 -7.91 -2.98 11.91
N ASP A 220 -8.23 -4.04 12.65
CA ASP A 220 -9.20 -5.02 12.19
C ASP A 220 -10.62 -4.46 12.41
N VAL A 221 -11.35 -4.26 11.31
CA VAL A 221 -12.74 -3.82 11.32
C VAL A 221 -13.58 -4.90 10.63
N GLY A 222 -14.35 -5.65 11.43
CA GLY A 222 -15.20 -6.73 10.91
C GLY A 222 -14.43 -7.94 10.35
N GLY A 223 -13.25 -8.25 10.89
CA GLY A 223 -12.41 -9.37 10.46
C GLY A 223 -11.53 -9.06 9.25
N ARG A 224 -11.36 -7.77 8.91
CA ARG A 224 -10.58 -7.31 7.76
C ARG A 224 -9.67 -6.16 8.19
N PRO A 225 -8.39 -6.14 7.78
CA PRO A 225 -7.54 -4.99 8.01
C PRO A 225 -8.10 -3.78 7.27
N ALA A 226 -8.25 -2.68 8.00
CA ALA A 226 -8.77 -1.42 7.53
C ALA A 226 -7.92 -0.29 8.09
N VAL A 227 -7.77 0.76 7.28
CA VAL A 227 -7.16 2.01 7.74
C VAL A 227 -8.25 2.80 8.43
N VAL A 228 -8.04 3.09 9.70
CA VAL A 228 -8.92 3.94 10.48
C VAL A 228 -8.23 5.27 10.69
N THR A 229 -8.85 6.35 10.22
CA THR A 229 -8.38 7.73 10.42
C THR A 229 -9.37 8.49 11.26
N TRP A 230 -8.90 9.41 12.08
CA TRP A 230 -9.74 10.23 12.95
C TRP A 230 -9.32 11.69 12.98
N ALA A 231 -10.29 12.56 13.18
CA ALA A 231 -10.09 13.99 13.38
C ALA A 231 -11.11 14.56 14.38
N PRO A 232 -10.66 15.29 15.42
CA PRO A 232 -11.58 15.98 16.33
C PRO A 232 -12.30 17.13 15.63
N VAL A 233 -13.55 17.38 16.00
CA VAL A 233 -14.31 18.53 15.51
C VAL A 233 -13.91 19.76 16.34
N GLU A 234 -13.11 20.63 15.75
CA GLU A 234 -12.57 21.82 16.43
C GLU A 234 -13.70 22.72 16.97
N GLY A 235 -13.57 23.17 18.23
CA GLY A 235 -14.59 23.98 18.90
C GLY A 235 -15.78 23.19 19.47
N GLN A 236 -15.87 21.89 19.21
CA GLN A 236 -16.94 21.01 19.71
C GLN A 236 -16.35 19.87 20.55
N PRO A 237 -16.06 20.12 21.84
CA PRO A 237 -15.39 19.14 22.69
C PRO A 237 -16.21 17.86 22.78
N GLY A 238 -15.56 16.73 22.49
CA GLY A 238 -16.20 15.42 22.53
C GLY A 238 -16.78 14.93 21.21
N LEU A 239 -16.70 15.68 20.11
CA LEU A 239 -17.03 15.14 18.78
C LEU A 239 -15.76 14.74 18.02
N THR A 240 -15.74 13.52 17.51
CA THR A 240 -14.65 13.01 16.67
C THR A 240 -15.23 12.37 15.41
N VAL A 241 -14.74 12.77 14.25
CA VAL A 241 -15.05 12.07 12.99
C VAL A 241 -14.04 10.96 12.81
N VAL A 242 -14.52 9.76 12.47
CA VAL A 242 -13.71 8.58 12.20
C VAL A 242 -14.10 8.05 10.83
N THR A 243 -13.12 7.78 9.98
CA THR A 243 -13.34 7.12 8.70
C THR A 243 -12.67 5.76 8.72
N ASP A 244 -13.40 4.70 8.40
CA ASP A 244 -12.86 3.38 8.17
C ASP A 244 -12.87 3.07 6.67
N ARG A 245 -11.71 2.67 6.14
CA ARG A 245 -11.60 2.20 4.77
C ARG A 245 -10.99 0.81 4.77
N PRO A 246 -11.66 -0.21 4.20
CA PRO A 246 -11.05 -1.52 4.03
C PRO A 246 -9.80 -1.38 3.16
N GLU A 247 -8.70 -1.98 3.62
CA GLU A 247 -7.46 -2.00 2.87
C GLU A 247 -7.69 -2.80 1.57
N PRO A 248 -7.39 -2.26 0.38
CA PRO A 248 -7.37 -3.09 -0.83
C PRO A 248 -6.28 -4.16 -0.65
N PRO A 249 -6.53 -5.42 -1.03
CA PRO A 249 -5.58 -6.50 -0.80
C PRO A 249 -4.28 -6.22 -1.56
N HIS A 250 -3.24 -5.76 -0.87
CA HIS A 250 -1.90 -5.56 -1.43
C HIS A 250 -1.16 -6.86 -1.80
N GLY A 251 -1.82 -8.03 -1.64
CA GLY A 251 -1.24 -9.33 -1.94
C GLY A 251 -1.12 -9.64 -3.43
N GLU A 252 -2.04 -9.16 -4.27
CA GLU A 252 -2.05 -9.51 -5.71
C GLU A 252 -0.90 -8.85 -6.48
N GLU A 253 -0.63 -7.56 -6.23
CA GLU A 253 0.44 -6.82 -6.92
C GLU A 253 1.84 -7.39 -6.62
N ARG A 254 2.08 -7.87 -5.39
CA ARG A 254 3.35 -8.53 -5.03
C ARG A 254 3.51 -9.89 -5.72
N HIS A 255 2.43 -10.65 -5.87
CA HIS A 255 2.49 -11.95 -6.53
C HIS A 255 2.82 -11.80 -8.02
N GLU A 256 2.25 -10.80 -8.69
CA GLU A 256 2.59 -10.49 -10.09
C GLU A 256 4.05 -10.05 -10.26
N LEU A 257 4.56 -9.20 -9.37
CA LEU A 257 5.97 -8.78 -9.42
C LEU A 257 6.92 -9.97 -9.21
N LEU A 258 6.57 -10.88 -8.29
CA LEU A 258 7.33 -12.11 -8.04
C LEU A 258 7.31 -13.04 -9.24
N LEU A 259 6.14 -13.26 -9.84
CA LEU A 259 6.00 -14.06 -11.05
C LEU A 259 6.80 -13.47 -12.22
N PHE A 260 6.77 -12.14 -12.39
CA PHE A 260 7.57 -11.46 -13.41
C PHE A 260 9.07 -11.63 -13.15
N GLY A 261 9.51 -11.48 -11.90
CA GLY A 261 10.91 -11.71 -11.52
C GLY A 261 11.37 -13.14 -11.80
N VAL A 262 10.56 -14.14 -11.42
CA VAL A 262 10.84 -15.57 -11.69
C VAL A 262 10.85 -15.87 -13.19
N LEU A 263 9.93 -15.28 -13.95
CA LEU A 263 9.85 -15.43 -15.40
C LEU A 263 11.12 -14.90 -16.08
N VAL A 264 11.55 -13.68 -15.73
CA VAL A 264 12.77 -13.06 -16.29
C VAL A 264 14.01 -13.87 -15.91
N ALA A 265 14.11 -14.35 -14.68
CA ALA A 265 15.22 -15.20 -14.25
C ALA A 265 15.27 -16.51 -15.03
N THR A 266 14.12 -17.16 -15.22
CA THR A 266 13.99 -18.41 -15.99
C THR A 266 14.38 -18.20 -17.44
N LEU A 267 13.87 -17.13 -18.07
CA LEU A 267 14.20 -16.79 -19.45
C LEU A 267 15.70 -16.52 -19.62
N ALA A 268 16.32 -15.81 -18.67
CA ALA A 268 17.75 -15.57 -18.69
C ALA A 268 18.55 -16.88 -18.67
N VAL A 269 18.22 -17.84 -17.79
CA VAL A 269 18.90 -19.15 -17.74
C VAL A 269 18.77 -19.90 -19.06
N VAL A 270 17.57 -19.90 -19.68
CA VAL A 270 17.33 -20.57 -20.97
C VAL A 270 18.15 -19.93 -22.08
N VAL A 271 18.12 -18.60 -22.21
CA VAL A 271 18.85 -17.86 -23.25
C VAL A 271 20.35 -18.05 -23.09
N PHE A 272 20.86 -17.96 -21.85
CA PHE A 272 22.28 -18.14 -21.58
C PHE A 272 22.73 -19.59 -21.86
N GLY A 273 21.99 -20.58 -21.38
CA GLY A 273 22.28 -21.99 -21.67
C GLY A 273 22.29 -22.30 -23.16
N TRP A 274 21.34 -21.74 -23.91
CA TRP A 274 21.25 -21.90 -25.36
C TRP A 274 22.45 -21.27 -26.09
N LEU A 275 22.83 -20.03 -25.75
CA LEU A 275 23.98 -19.34 -26.34
C LEU A 275 25.29 -20.11 -26.08
N HIS A 276 25.45 -20.66 -24.88
CA HIS A 276 26.63 -21.46 -24.56
C HIS A 276 26.73 -22.69 -25.46
N VAL A 277 25.65 -23.46 -25.59
CA VAL A 277 25.64 -24.69 -26.40
C VAL A 277 25.80 -24.35 -27.88
N LEU A 278 25.20 -23.26 -28.35
CA LEU A 278 25.21 -22.91 -29.77
C LEU A 278 26.50 -22.26 -30.24
N VAL A 279 27.13 -21.40 -29.44
CA VAL A 279 28.19 -20.52 -29.91
C VAL A 279 29.52 -20.83 -29.21
N ILE A 280 29.51 -20.85 -27.89
CA ILE A 280 30.75 -20.91 -27.09
C ILE A 280 31.39 -22.29 -27.14
N ALA A 281 30.60 -23.35 -26.96
CA ALA A 281 31.13 -24.71 -26.96
C ALA A 281 31.76 -25.10 -28.32
N PRO A 282 31.14 -24.79 -29.48
CA PRO A 282 31.76 -25.04 -30.79
C PRO A 282 33.03 -24.21 -31.02
N LEU A 283 33.03 -22.92 -30.69
CA LEU A 283 34.20 -22.05 -30.83
C LEU A 283 35.38 -22.54 -29.98
N ALA A 284 35.11 -22.97 -28.75
CA ALA A 284 36.13 -23.54 -27.88
C ALA A 284 36.71 -24.86 -28.44
N ALA A 285 35.89 -25.67 -29.10
CA ALA A 285 36.35 -26.90 -29.76
C ALA A 285 37.23 -26.58 -30.98
N LEU A 286 36.86 -25.58 -31.78
CA LEU A 286 37.64 -25.09 -32.92
C LEU A 286 39.00 -24.53 -32.50
N ALA A 287 39.03 -23.66 -31.48
CA ALA A 287 40.29 -23.10 -30.95
C ALA A 287 41.24 -24.19 -30.43
N LYS A 288 40.72 -25.25 -29.80
CA LYS A 288 41.52 -26.41 -29.39
C LYS A 288 42.09 -27.17 -30.59
N ALA A 289 41.30 -27.35 -31.64
CA ALA A 289 41.74 -28.03 -32.86
C ALA A 289 42.83 -27.24 -33.59
N GLU A 290 42.69 -25.91 -33.69
CA GLU A 290 43.71 -25.02 -34.25
C GLU A 290 45.02 -25.10 -33.45
N ALA A 291 44.96 -24.95 -32.12
CA ALA A 291 46.14 -25.05 -31.26
C ALA A 291 46.85 -26.41 -31.37
N ARG A 292 46.10 -27.49 -31.60
CA ARG A 292 46.64 -28.83 -31.85
C ARG A 292 47.38 -28.90 -33.20
N LEU A 293 46.77 -28.37 -34.26
CA LEU A 293 47.39 -28.32 -35.59
C LEU A 293 48.65 -27.45 -35.63
N ALA A 294 48.65 -26.32 -34.92
CA ALA A 294 49.82 -25.46 -34.77
C ALA A 294 51.01 -26.16 -34.09
N ARG A 295 50.75 -27.20 -33.27
CA ARG A 295 51.77 -28.07 -32.67
C ARG A 295 52.21 -29.24 -33.56
N GLY A 296 51.67 -29.36 -34.77
CA GLY A 296 51.97 -30.45 -35.71
C GLY A 296 51.23 -31.77 -35.43
N GLU A 297 50.30 -31.79 -34.47
CA GLU A 297 49.55 -32.98 -34.09
C GLU A 297 48.40 -33.25 -35.08
N THR A 298 48.70 -33.93 -36.18
CA THR A 298 47.73 -34.23 -37.26
C THR A 298 46.99 -35.57 -37.09
N GLY A 299 47.17 -36.28 -35.97
CA GLY A 299 46.61 -37.63 -35.76
C GLY A 299 45.08 -37.70 -35.67
N GLU A 300 44.40 -36.62 -35.29
CA GLU A 300 42.98 -36.63 -34.94
C GLU A 300 42.12 -35.71 -35.83
N PRO A 301 40.98 -36.20 -36.38
CA PRO A 301 40.12 -35.42 -37.27
C PRO A 301 39.42 -34.26 -36.59
N VAL A 302 39.27 -33.15 -37.34
CA VAL A 302 38.43 -32.03 -36.93
C VAL A 302 37.00 -32.37 -37.35
N ILE A 303 36.15 -32.68 -36.36
CA ILE A 303 34.77 -33.12 -36.61
C ILE A 303 33.92 -31.92 -37.06
N VAL A 304 33.51 -31.92 -38.33
CA VAL A 304 32.57 -30.93 -38.88
C VAL A 304 31.15 -31.42 -38.64
N ARG A 305 30.43 -30.80 -37.70
CA ARG A 305 29.05 -31.18 -37.34
C ARG A 305 27.97 -30.19 -37.81
N ARG A 306 28.33 -29.01 -38.29
CA ARG A 306 27.38 -27.94 -38.65
C ARG A 306 27.55 -27.43 -40.07
N PHE A 307 26.47 -26.86 -40.61
CA PHE A 307 26.39 -26.23 -41.93
C PHE A 307 26.41 -24.69 -41.87
N ASP A 308 26.84 -24.10 -40.75
CA ASP A 308 27.01 -22.66 -40.55
C ASP A 308 28.46 -22.22 -40.86
N HIS A 309 28.75 -20.92 -40.67
CA HIS A 309 30.10 -20.38 -40.86
C HIS A 309 31.16 -21.07 -39.98
N LEU A 310 30.78 -21.57 -38.79
CA LEU A 310 31.67 -22.36 -37.93
C LEU A 310 32.00 -23.73 -38.56
N GLY A 311 31.02 -24.34 -39.22
CA GLY A 311 31.22 -25.54 -40.04
C GLY A 311 32.19 -25.33 -41.20
N LEU A 312 32.14 -24.16 -41.87
CA LEU A 312 33.09 -23.81 -42.92
C LEU A 312 34.52 -23.71 -42.39
N ILE A 313 34.72 -23.01 -41.26
CA ILE A 313 36.03 -22.90 -40.60
C ILE A 313 36.55 -24.29 -40.19
N ALA A 314 35.70 -25.14 -39.61
CA ALA A 314 36.07 -26.51 -39.25
C ALA A 314 36.52 -27.33 -40.47
N ARG A 315 35.86 -27.12 -41.61
CA ARG A 315 36.17 -27.82 -42.87
C ARG A 315 37.48 -27.36 -43.49
N ASP A 316 37.78 -26.07 -43.41
CA ASP A 316 39.06 -25.52 -43.85
C ASP A 316 40.22 -25.94 -42.94
N LEU A 317 40.01 -26.04 -41.62
CA LEU A 317 40.99 -26.62 -40.70
C LEU A 317 41.25 -28.11 -40.99
N GLU A 318 40.23 -28.89 -41.31
CA GLU A 318 40.40 -30.29 -41.71
C GLU A 318 41.13 -30.42 -43.07
N ARG A 319 40.96 -29.47 -43.99
CA ARG A 319 41.76 -29.41 -45.23
C ARG A 319 43.23 -29.12 -44.93
N LEU A 320 43.51 -28.09 -44.12
CA LEU A 320 44.86 -27.75 -43.66
C LEU A 320 45.56 -28.94 -43.00
N ARG A 321 44.85 -29.67 -42.12
CA ARG A 321 45.35 -30.89 -41.48
C ARG A 321 45.81 -31.94 -42.50
N ARG A 322 45.09 -32.13 -43.60
CA ARG A 322 45.39 -33.14 -44.64
C ARG A 322 46.53 -32.72 -45.56
N ASP A 323 46.72 -31.42 -45.75
CA ASP A 323 47.73 -30.90 -46.67
C ASP A 323 49.09 -30.70 -46.00
N LEU A 324 49.13 -30.47 -44.68
CA LEU A 324 50.38 -30.35 -43.91
C LEU A 324 51.33 -31.56 -44.07
N PRO A 325 50.90 -32.83 -43.89
CA PRO A 325 51.77 -33.99 -44.09
C PRO A 325 52.23 -34.21 -45.54
N ARG A 326 51.57 -33.59 -46.53
CA ARG A 326 51.94 -33.69 -47.95
C ARG A 326 52.98 -32.66 -48.36
N ARG A 327 53.14 -31.58 -47.60
CA ARG A 327 54.14 -30.52 -47.87
C ARG A 327 55.53 -30.82 -47.29
N ASP A 328 55.60 -31.65 -46.24
CA ASP A 328 56.86 -32.07 -45.62
C ASP A 328 57.49 -33.33 -46.27
N ARG A 329 56.99 -33.76 -47.44
CA ARG A 329 57.60 -34.81 -48.30
C ARG A 329 58.06 -34.21 -49.61
#